data_AF-A0A3S0LEL7-F1
#
_entry.id   AF-A0A3S0LEL7-F1
#
_cell.length_a   1.000
_cell.length_b   1.000
_cell.length_c   1.000
_cell.angle_alpha   90.00
_cell.angle_beta   90.00
_cell.angle_gamma   90.00
#
_symmetry.space_group_name_H-M   'P 1'
#
loop_
_entity.id
_entity.type
_entity.pdbx_description
1 polymer ?
#
loop_
_entity_poly.entity_id
_entity_poly.type
_entity_poly.pdbx_seq_one_letter_code
_entity_poly.pdbx_strand_id
1 'polypeptide(L)'
;MIMKQILSSALLLGLLTGCGSDDTTESPVIPTPEKSKYLTLDIKPEAKFEGTFNVYLGRFPDPLKDWLQSEDARDLTGDGHIDERDAHKDGVYNPKATPIVIDAVKMHQLLSTNPDGLGAGSARSDIFVDGHYSVFDALRYLAASRNDLKLESIITPQSSGRDTYEFTLSWDSNRDGIFDEQDNALNDNLVNYDNYMGRDWHFRFTFDGGDLTTLNGTLDGLGPQGEVTYGRMDQFWIQPGMNIRFQPFSPEMTERRHWVQDREMTRLAENSGKVILPLLRLVPSMTQAPTDLINLEVTPHNMRPDIFQNGVITKMDIFLSAADAGTDIAFNYWPSLSTGAEVGHFALFRALEVASEVGRGWTTAYGDMAVQGDFNAHSKCDFSSPAGGGQDIQVDPEHCRLDWNSNFGGNALHIMPDVGVMNQPVGFAMAAIKSHYELFGMTEYSGKEVTQRDFSPQEDGSDVMTLQVFPLPEENQGPILEETHFGWGIADCTECHNESKDPSGHGGYSWPINSRDGFDVTQPYYCATCHGNNGAPSAHGETARCFWCHAGDSKPAHHGEASTQKLYQGDEIKSNDHIYNDPNELNALPRDKDGNYQAYEKVWSSVNSDWDMSRVFPDPYSCMTCHKNSAD
;
A
#
# COMPACT_ATOMS: atom_id res chain seq x y z
N MET A 1 38.17 -30.75 -33.25
CA MET A 1 37.80 -30.70 -34.68
C MET A 1 37.05 -29.41 -34.90
N ILE A 2 37.75 -28.42 -35.45
CA ILE A 2 37.28 -27.04 -35.62
C ILE A 2 37.42 -26.68 -37.11
N MET A 3 36.40 -25.96 -37.60
CA MET A 3 36.33 -25.08 -38.77
C MET A 3 36.58 -25.61 -40.20
N LYS A 4 35.56 -25.38 -41.04
CA LYS A 4 35.68 -24.81 -42.38
C LYS A 4 34.62 -23.69 -42.52
N GLN A 5 35.01 -22.42 -42.68
CA GLN A 5 35.35 -21.72 -43.94
C GLN A 5 34.08 -21.10 -44.55
N ILE A 6 33.99 -19.78 -44.81
CA ILE A 6 34.39 -19.17 -46.10
C ILE A 6 34.19 -17.63 -46.08
N LEU A 7 35.25 -16.92 -46.48
CA LEU A 7 35.37 -15.72 -47.37
C LEU A 7 34.51 -14.46 -47.09
N SER A 8 34.98 -13.22 -47.28
CA SER A 8 36.21 -12.66 -47.85
C SER A 8 36.27 -11.17 -47.54
N SER A 9 37.48 -10.63 -47.37
CA SER A 9 37.74 -9.19 -47.34
C SER A 9 38.57 -8.77 -48.56
N ALA A 10 38.34 -7.50 -48.95
CA ALA A 10 39.21 -6.60 -49.69
C ALA A 10 39.11 -6.56 -51.23
N LEU A 11 38.57 -5.45 -51.73
CA LEU A 11 39.15 -4.78 -52.90
C LEU A 11 39.02 -3.23 -52.80
N LEU A 12 40.19 -2.61 -52.66
CA LEU A 12 40.68 -1.33 -53.19
C LEU A 12 39.94 0.02 -53.03
N LEU A 13 40.59 0.90 -52.26
CA LEU A 13 40.98 2.30 -52.50
C LEU A 13 40.44 3.05 -53.74
N GLY A 14 40.07 4.33 -53.53
CA GLY A 14 40.30 5.39 -54.51
C GLY A 14 39.39 6.63 -54.43
N LEU A 15 39.77 7.59 -53.57
CA LEU A 15 39.22 8.95 -53.38
C LEU A 15 38.94 9.75 -54.68
N LEU A 16 37.81 10.47 -54.75
CA LEU A 16 37.71 11.95 -54.70
C LEU A 16 36.36 12.48 -55.25
N THR A 17 35.65 13.20 -54.36
CA THR A 17 34.85 14.43 -54.58
C THR A 17 33.73 14.47 -55.63
N GLY A 18 32.49 14.56 -55.14
CA GLY A 18 31.36 15.21 -55.78
C GLY A 18 30.35 15.66 -54.72
N CYS A 19 30.14 16.98 -54.61
CA CYS A 19 29.07 17.58 -53.80
C CYS A 19 27.68 17.26 -54.39
N GLY A 20 26.71 16.98 -53.52
CA GLY A 20 25.27 16.88 -53.80
C GLY A 20 24.59 16.30 -52.57
N SER A 21 24.27 17.16 -51.59
CA SER A 21 22.91 17.66 -51.27
C SER A 21 21.95 16.56 -50.78
N ASP A 22 21.57 16.73 -49.52
CA ASP A 22 20.37 16.20 -48.87
C ASP A 22 20.30 14.68 -48.71
N ASP A 23 20.86 14.17 -47.62
CA ASP A 23 20.38 12.95 -46.97
C ASP A 23 20.47 13.15 -45.44
N THR A 24 19.55 13.96 -44.91
CA THR A 24 19.13 13.79 -43.51
C THR A 24 18.47 12.43 -43.44
N THR A 25 19.24 11.41 -43.08
CA THR A 25 18.69 10.15 -42.58
C THR A 25 18.03 10.50 -41.25
N GLU A 26 16.77 10.93 -41.33
CA GLU A 26 15.88 11.00 -40.18
C GLU A 26 15.90 9.61 -39.55
N SER A 27 16.54 9.52 -38.40
CA SER A 27 16.41 8.34 -37.55
C SER A 27 14.91 8.17 -37.32
N PRO A 28 14.35 6.96 -37.51
CA PRO A 28 12.93 6.75 -37.31
C PRO A 28 12.58 7.26 -35.92
N VAL A 29 11.76 8.30 -35.87
CA VAL A 29 11.22 8.85 -34.62
C VAL A 29 10.44 7.70 -34.01
N ILE A 30 11.05 7.01 -33.05
CA ILE A 30 10.32 6.07 -32.21
C ILE A 30 9.26 6.94 -31.55
N PRO A 31 7.97 6.69 -31.77
CA PRO A 31 6.93 7.48 -31.13
C PRO A 31 7.19 7.45 -29.64
N THR A 32 7.36 8.62 -29.04
CA THR A 32 7.37 8.72 -27.59
C THR A 32 6.07 8.06 -27.11
N PRO A 33 6.13 7.05 -26.22
CA PRO A 33 4.93 6.42 -25.70
C PRO A 33 3.95 7.52 -25.26
N GLU A 34 2.70 7.42 -25.71
CA GLU A 34 1.69 8.37 -25.29
C GLU A 34 1.52 8.23 -23.78
N LYS A 35 1.80 9.30 -23.03
CA LYS A 35 1.63 9.32 -21.58
C LYS A 35 0.21 8.87 -21.26
N SER A 36 0.08 7.85 -20.43
CA SER A 36 -1.24 7.39 -19.99
C SER A 36 -2.01 8.56 -19.39
N LYS A 37 -3.19 8.86 -19.92
CA LYS A 37 -4.07 9.93 -19.42
C LYS A 37 -4.54 9.70 -17.98
N TYR A 38 -4.39 8.48 -17.47
CA TYR A 38 -4.80 8.09 -16.13
C TYR A 38 -3.68 8.22 -15.09
N LEU A 39 -2.43 8.37 -15.51
CA LEU A 39 -1.28 8.36 -14.62
C LEU A 39 -0.66 9.75 -14.50
N THR A 40 -0.30 10.13 -13.28
CA THR A 40 0.52 11.32 -13.03
C THR A 40 1.93 11.16 -13.61
N LEU A 41 2.45 9.93 -13.58
CA LEU A 41 3.77 9.54 -14.09
C LEU A 41 3.67 8.36 -15.06
N ASP A 42 4.46 8.38 -16.13
CA ASP A 42 4.54 7.26 -17.07
C ASP A 42 5.47 6.17 -16.49
N ILE A 43 4.87 5.26 -15.71
CA ILE A 43 5.56 4.15 -15.05
C ILE A 43 5.00 2.83 -15.58
N LYS A 44 5.90 1.89 -15.87
CA LYS A 44 5.57 0.51 -16.22
C LYS A 44 6.05 -0.40 -15.09
N PRO A 45 5.13 -0.88 -14.23
CA PRO A 45 5.49 -1.82 -13.18
C PRO A 45 6.08 -3.12 -13.76
N GLU A 46 6.99 -3.72 -13.01
CA GLU A 46 7.59 -5.02 -13.33
C GLU A 46 7.59 -5.87 -12.06
N ALA A 47 6.42 -6.38 -11.68
CA ALA A 47 6.32 -7.32 -10.56
C ALA A 47 7.09 -8.62 -10.88
N LYS A 48 7.74 -9.16 -9.86
CA LYS A 48 8.43 -10.45 -9.92
C LYS A 48 7.96 -11.33 -8.78
N PHE A 49 7.78 -12.61 -9.04
CA PHE A 49 7.48 -13.60 -8.02
C PHE A 49 8.77 -14.18 -7.43
N GLU A 50 9.44 -13.37 -6.62
CA GLU A 50 10.73 -13.68 -5.99
C GLU A 50 10.68 -13.42 -4.47
N GLY A 51 11.72 -13.82 -3.75
CA GLY A 51 11.80 -13.65 -2.30
C GLY A 51 10.97 -14.67 -1.52
N THR A 52 10.43 -14.24 -0.38
CA THR A 52 9.69 -15.11 0.55
C THR A 52 8.40 -14.46 1.01
N PHE A 53 7.42 -15.28 1.36
CA PHE A 53 6.21 -14.87 2.07
C PHE A 53 5.91 -15.87 3.19
N ASN A 54 5.08 -15.45 4.14
CA ASN A 54 4.84 -16.21 5.37
C ASN A 54 3.44 -16.84 5.35
N VAL A 55 3.36 -18.13 5.68
CA VAL A 55 2.08 -18.81 5.89
C VAL A 55 1.94 -19.30 7.32
N TYR A 56 0.76 -19.10 7.90
CA TYR A 56 0.35 -19.67 9.18
C TYR A 56 -0.82 -20.63 8.96
N LEU A 57 -0.89 -21.68 9.76
CA LEU A 57 -1.98 -22.66 9.75
C LEU A 57 -2.75 -22.60 11.07
N GLY A 58 -4.07 -22.67 10.98
CA GLY A 58 -4.97 -22.61 12.12
C GLY A 58 -5.20 -21.19 12.64
N ARG A 59 -6.16 -21.11 13.56
CA ARG A 59 -6.49 -19.87 14.26
C ARG A 59 -5.30 -19.40 15.11
N PHE A 60 -5.22 -18.10 15.30
CA PHE A 60 -4.27 -17.51 16.23
C PHE A 60 -4.93 -17.42 17.62
N PRO A 61 -4.35 -18.02 18.67
CA PRO A 61 -4.82 -17.79 20.02
C PRO A 61 -4.49 -16.35 20.43
N ASP A 62 -5.52 -15.54 20.68
CA ASP A 62 -5.42 -14.10 20.97
C ASP A 62 -5.90 -13.77 22.39
N PRO A 63 -5.17 -14.20 23.44
CA PRO A 63 -5.54 -13.92 24.82
C PRO A 63 -5.55 -12.43 25.15
N LEU A 64 -4.83 -11.58 24.40
CA LEU A 64 -4.94 -10.13 24.55
C LEU A 64 -6.33 -9.64 24.19
N LYS A 65 -6.86 -10.07 23.04
CA LYS A 65 -8.25 -9.77 22.65
C LYS A 65 -9.24 -10.28 23.70
N ASP A 66 -9.05 -11.50 24.17
CA ASP A 66 -9.93 -12.10 25.18
C ASP A 66 -9.92 -11.28 26.47
N TRP A 67 -8.73 -10.86 26.93
CA TRP A 67 -8.60 -10.02 28.12
C TRP A 67 -9.23 -8.64 27.92
N LEU A 68 -8.96 -7.96 26.81
CA LEU A 68 -9.49 -6.62 26.50
C LEU A 68 -11.03 -6.60 26.42
N GLN A 69 -11.65 -7.72 26.06
CA GLN A 69 -13.11 -7.86 25.98
C GLN A 69 -13.74 -8.44 27.26
N SER A 70 -12.93 -8.78 28.27
CA SER A 70 -13.39 -9.36 29.53
C SER A 70 -13.70 -8.30 30.59
N GLU A 71 -14.43 -8.70 31.63
CA GLU A 71 -14.67 -7.88 32.83
C GLU A 71 -13.39 -7.65 33.66
N ASP A 72 -12.30 -8.38 33.39
CA ASP A 72 -11.01 -8.21 34.06
C ASP A 72 -10.20 -7.03 33.50
N ALA A 73 -10.55 -6.55 32.30
CA ALA A 73 -9.89 -5.42 31.64
C ALA A 73 -10.01 -4.14 32.48
N ARG A 74 -8.87 -3.53 32.81
CA ARG A 74 -8.81 -2.34 33.68
C ARG A 74 -7.51 -1.57 33.44
N ASP A 75 -7.55 -0.26 33.67
CA ASP A 75 -6.39 0.62 33.57
C ASP A 75 -5.41 0.32 34.73
N LEU A 76 -4.34 -0.43 34.41
CA LEU A 76 -3.27 -0.84 35.33
C LEU A 76 -2.03 0.06 35.21
N THR A 77 -1.94 0.84 34.14
CA THR A 77 -0.89 1.82 33.90
C THR A 77 -1.17 3.16 34.58
N GLY A 78 -2.44 3.46 34.84
CA GLY A 78 -2.93 4.72 35.39
C GLY A 78 -2.89 5.86 34.39
N ASP A 79 -2.91 5.55 33.08
CA ASP A 79 -2.81 6.53 32.00
C ASP A 79 -4.17 6.93 31.42
N GLY A 80 -5.25 6.33 31.89
CA GLY A 80 -6.62 6.61 31.46
C GLY A 80 -7.12 5.72 30.32
N HIS A 81 -6.29 4.80 29.81
CA HIS A 81 -6.64 3.88 28.73
C HIS A 81 -6.61 2.42 29.22
N ILE A 82 -7.30 1.54 28.48
CA ILE A 82 -7.28 0.09 28.71
C ILE A 82 -6.77 -0.55 27.43
N ASP A 83 -5.52 -1.00 27.45
CA ASP A 83 -4.83 -1.50 26.26
C ASP A 83 -3.85 -2.65 26.53
N GLU A 84 -3.05 -3.00 25.51
CA GLU A 84 -2.10 -4.11 25.60
C GLU A 84 -1.04 -3.90 26.69
N ARG A 85 -0.70 -2.66 27.06
CA ARG A 85 0.23 -2.38 28.17
C ARG A 85 -0.39 -2.78 29.51
N ASP A 86 -1.69 -2.58 29.69
CA ASP A 86 -2.41 -3.04 30.88
C ASP A 86 -2.51 -4.57 30.90
N ALA A 87 -2.86 -5.18 29.78
CA ALA A 87 -2.89 -6.64 29.66
C ALA A 87 -1.53 -7.27 30.02
N HIS A 88 -0.43 -6.67 29.54
CA HIS A 88 0.94 -7.08 29.84
C HIS A 88 1.27 -6.96 31.33
N LYS A 89 0.76 -5.92 32.02
CA LYS A 89 0.87 -5.78 33.48
C LYS A 89 0.08 -6.86 34.23
N ASP A 90 -1.02 -7.34 33.67
CA ASP A 90 -1.81 -8.46 34.20
C ASP A 90 -1.22 -9.83 33.84
N GLY A 91 -0.10 -9.87 33.11
CA GLY A 91 0.58 -11.10 32.71
C GLY A 91 0.00 -11.77 31.46
N VAL A 92 -0.86 -11.07 30.72
CA VAL A 92 -1.49 -11.57 29.49
C VAL A 92 -0.68 -11.13 28.29
N TYR A 93 -0.25 -12.10 27.48
CA TYR A 93 0.54 -11.85 26.27
C TYR A 93 0.07 -12.77 25.16
N ASN A 94 0.03 -12.26 23.94
CA ASN A 94 -0.15 -13.08 22.77
C ASN A 94 1.09 -13.95 22.53
N PRO A 95 0.91 -15.24 22.21
CA PRO A 95 2.03 -16.14 21.99
C PRO A 95 2.71 -15.83 20.65
N LYS A 96 4.01 -16.11 20.57
CA LYS A 96 4.76 -15.94 19.32
C LYS A 96 4.29 -16.93 18.26
N ALA A 97 3.79 -16.43 17.14
CA ALA A 97 3.49 -17.28 15.99
C ALA A 97 4.77 -17.59 15.20
N THR A 98 4.94 -18.87 14.83
CA THR A 98 6.03 -19.29 13.93
C THR A 98 5.47 -19.50 12.53
N PRO A 99 5.91 -18.72 11.53
CA PRO A 99 5.46 -18.90 10.15
C PRO A 99 6.12 -20.12 9.49
N ILE A 100 5.40 -20.66 8.52
CA ILE A 100 5.96 -21.46 7.43
C ILE A 100 6.45 -20.45 6.38
N VAL A 101 7.77 -20.29 6.29
CA VAL A 101 8.37 -19.40 5.28
C VAL A 101 8.41 -20.12 3.94
N ILE A 102 7.70 -19.58 2.95
CA ILE A 102 7.66 -20.11 1.60
C ILE A 102 8.61 -19.31 0.70
N ASP A 103 9.46 -20.03 -0.02
CA ASP A 103 10.33 -19.49 -1.07
C ASP A 103 9.56 -19.47 -2.40
N ALA A 104 9.37 -18.28 -2.96
CA ALA A 104 8.55 -18.07 -4.15
C ALA A 104 9.06 -18.88 -5.36
N VAL A 105 10.39 -18.99 -5.51
CA VAL A 105 11.01 -19.73 -6.62
C VAL A 105 10.77 -21.23 -6.47
N LYS A 106 10.87 -21.78 -5.25
CA LYS A 106 10.55 -23.20 -4.99
C LYS A 106 9.08 -23.50 -5.21
N MET A 107 8.19 -22.59 -4.81
CA MET A 107 6.76 -22.72 -5.09
C MET A 107 6.50 -22.75 -6.59
N HIS A 108 7.07 -21.81 -7.34
CA HIS A 108 6.95 -21.77 -8.79
C HIS A 108 7.44 -23.07 -9.46
N GLN A 109 8.62 -23.56 -9.05
CA GLN A 109 9.19 -24.81 -9.57
C GLN A 109 8.29 -26.02 -9.33
N LEU A 110 7.72 -26.16 -8.13
CA LEU A 110 6.85 -27.29 -7.81
C LEU A 110 5.52 -27.21 -8.56
N LEU A 111 4.83 -26.07 -8.49
CA LEU A 111 3.51 -25.94 -9.12
C LEU A 111 3.57 -25.97 -10.65
N SER A 112 4.68 -25.55 -11.25
CA SER A 112 4.92 -25.70 -12.69
C SER A 112 4.94 -27.16 -13.16
N THR A 113 5.17 -28.14 -12.27
CA THR A 113 5.05 -29.57 -12.63
C THR A 113 3.62 -30.11 -12.56
N ASN A 114 2.65 -29.28 -12.17
CA ASN A 114 1.24 -29.65 -11.96
C ASN A 114 1.07 -30.88 -11.02
N PRO A 115 1.57 -30.81 -9.78
CA PRO A 115 1.62 -31.96 -8.88
C PRO A 115 0.23 -32.47 -8.45
N ASP A 116 -0.79 -31.62 -8.52
CA ASP A 116 -2.15 -31.87 -8.04
C ASP A 116 -3.20 -31.97 -9.17
N GLY A 117 -2.79 -31.79 -10.43
CA GLY A 117 -3.68 -31.85 -11.58
C GLY A 117 -4.55 -30.61 -11.79
N LEU A 118 -4.38 -29.54 -11.01
CA LEU A 118 -5.19 -28.31 -11.10
C LEU A 118 -4.66 -27.28 -12.10
N GLY A 119 -3.52 -27.55 -12.74
CA GLY A 119 -2.89 -26.66 -13.72
C GLY A 119 -1.39 -26.54 -13.45
N ALA A 120 -0.59 -26.49 -14.53
CA ALA A 120 0.83 -26.19 -14.43
C ALA A 120 0.99 -24.69 -14.15
N GLY A 121 1.62 -24.34 -13.02
CA GLY A 121 1.67 -22.97 -12.55
C GLY A 121 0.43 -22.63 -11.71
N SER A 122 -0.14 -21.45 -11.90
CA SER A 122 -1.34 -21.03 -11.18
C SER A 122 -2.57 -21.86 -11.60
N ALA A 123 -3.46 -22.12 -10.65
CA ALA A 123 -4.76 -22.73 -10.89
C ALA A 123 -5.69 -21.81 -11.70
N ARG A 124 -5.39 -20.50 -11.71
CA ARG A 124 -6.11 -19.47 -12.45
C ARG A 124 -5.24 -18.87 -13.54
N SER A 125 -4.80 -19.70 -14.49
CA SER A 125 -4.06 -19.24 -15.68
C SER A 125 -4.89 -18.32 -16.59
N ASP A 126 -6.21 -18.23 -16.36
CA ASP A 126 -7.11 -17.24 -16.96
C ASP A 126 -6.99 -15.85 -16.32
N ILE A 127 -6.46 -15.75 -15.10
CA ILE A 127 -6.27 -14.49 -14.36
C ILE A 127 -4.79 -14.09 -14.34
N PHE A 128 -3.90 -15.01 -13.96
CA PHE A 128 -2.49 -14.70 -13.74
C PHE A 128 -1.64 -15.01 -14.97
N VAL A 129 -0.64 -14.17 -15.24
CA VAL A 129 0.42 -14.49 -16.19
C VAL A 129 1.36 -15.54 -15.61
N ASP A 130 2.09 -16.22 -16.49
CA ASP A 130 3.06 -17.24 -16.08
C ASP A 130 4.04 -16.69 -15.04
N GLY A 131 4.21 -17.44 -13.95
CA GLY A 131 5.09 -17.05 -12.84
C GLY A 131 4.39 -16.30 -11.71
N HIS A 132 3.11 -15.90 -11.86
CA HIS A 132 2.33 -15.27 -10.79
C HIS A 132 1.27 -16.22 -10.22
N TYR A 133 0.93 -16.03 -8.95
CA TYR A 133 0.18 -17.00 -8.16
C TYR A 133 -0.84 -16.33 -7.24
N SER A 134 -1.93 -17.06 -7.00
CA SER A 134 -2.96 -16.69 -6.04
C SER A 134 -2.71 -17.25 -4.64
N VAL A 135 -3.41 -16.76 -3.62
CA VAL A 135 -3.38 -17.33 -2.27
C VAL A 135 -3.78 -18.81 -2.28
N PHE A 136 -4.72 -19.21 -3.15
CA PHE A 136 -5.09 -20.63 -3.29
C PHE A 136 -3.92 -21.48 -3.80
N ASP A 137 -3.06 -20.93 -4.64
CA ASP A 137 -1.86 -21.63 -5.11
C ASP A 137 -0.85 -21.87 -3.97
N ALA A 138 -0.76 -20.98 -2.96
CA ALA A 138 0.04 -21.28 -1.77
C ALA A 138 -0.53 -22.46 -0.98
N LEU A 139 -1.86 -22.58 -0.89
CA LEU A 139 -2.50 -23.75 -0.27
C LEU A 139 -2.22 -25.04 -1.06
N ARG A 140 -2.29 -24.99 -2.40
CA ARG A 140 -1.91 -26.09 -3.29
C ARG A 140 -0.46 -26.52 -3.06
N TYR A 141 0.46 -25.55 -3.00
CA TYR A 141 1.87 -25.80 -2.74
C TYR A 141 2.08 -26.48 -1.39
N LEU A 142 1.40 -26.02 -0.34
CA LEU A 142 1.50 -26.61 1.00
C LEU A 142 0.97 -28.05 1.03
N ALA A 143 -0.20 -28.30 0.44
CA ALA A 143 -0.77 -29.63 0.35
C ALA A 143 0.10 -30.61 -0.46
N ALA A 144 0.82 -30.12 -1.48
CA ALA A 144 1.73 -30.94 -2.29
C ALA A 144 3.10 -31.18 -1.62
N SER A 145 3.56 -30.25 -0.78
CA SER A 145 4.90 -30.28 -0.17
C SER A 145 4.94 -30.82 1.26
N ARG A 146 3.79 -30.90 1.93
CA ARG A 146 3.66 -31.34 3.32
C ARG A 146 2.84 -32.60 3.43
N ASN A 147 3.16 -33.43 4.41
CA ASN A 147 2.46 -34.68 4.69
C ASN A 147 1.36 -34.53 5.75
N ASP A 148 1.32 -33.40 6.45
CA ASP A 148 0.34 -33.09 7.50
C ASP A 148 -0.83 -32.25 6.98
N LEU A 149 -0.89 -31.97 5.67
CA LEU A 149 -2.00 -31.27 5.02
C LEU A 149 -2.53 -32.07 3.85
N LYS A 150 -3.85 -32.08 3.69
CA LYS A 150 -4.52 -32.78 2.60
C LYS A 150 -5.67 -31.94 2.05
N LEU A 151 -5.59 -31.62 0.77
CA LEU A 151 -6.61 -30.87 0.03
C LEU A 151 -7.45 -31.86 -0.80
N GLU A 152 -8.76 -31.88 -0.57
CA GLU A 152 -9.67 -32.87 -1.16
C GLU A 152 -11.01 -32.25 -1.59
N SER A 153 -11.86 -33.07 -2.22
CA SER A 153 -13.23 -32.69 -2.62
C SER A 153 -13.30 -31.38 -3.40
N ILE A 154 -12.32 -31.17 -4.28
CA ILE A 154 -12.14 -29.91 -5.01
C ILE A 154 -13.25 -29.75 -6.05
N ILE A 155 -13.95 -28.62 -5.96
CA ILE A 155 -14.93 -28.14 -6.93
C ILE A 155 -14.28 -26.98 -7.68
N THR A 156 -14.32 -27.03 -9.01
CA THR A 156 -13.70 -26.01 -9.88
C THR A 156 -14.51 -24.71 -9.91
N PRO A 157 -13.90 -23.56 -10.25
CA PRO A 157 -14.60 -22.27 -10.40
C PRO A 157 -15.85 -22.35 -11.28
N GLN A 158 -15.79 -23.12 -12.37
CA GLN A 158 -16.91 -23.29 -13.30
C GLN A 158 -18.05 -24.13 -12.70
N SER A 159 -17.76 -24.99 -11.73
CA SER A 159 -18.73 -25.90 -11.11
C SER A 159 -19.28 -25.38 -9.79
N SER A 160 -18.56 -24.51 -9.07
CA SER A 160 -19.02 -23.96 -7.78
C SER A 160 -20.18 -22.97 -7.95
N GLY A 161 -20.31 -22.37 -9.13
CA GLY A 161 -21.26 -21.29 -9.39
C GLY A 161 -20.83 -19.94 -8.81
N ARG A 162 -19.68 -19.88 -8.11
CA ARG A 162 -19.13 -18.67 -7.48
C ARG A 162 -17.87 -18.14 -8.15
N ASP A 163 -17.40 -18.77 -9.22
CA ASP A 163 -16.12 -18.47 -9.90
C ASP A 163 -14.89 -18.54 -8.97
N THR A 164 -14.92 -19.50 -8.05
CA THR A 164 -13.81 -19.82 -7.13
C THR A 164 -13.78 -21.31 -6.82
N TYR A 165 -12.63 -21.82 -6.39
CA TYR A 165 -12.50 -23.20 -5.94
C TYR A 165 -13.19 -23.39 -4.58
N GLU A 166 -13.94 -24.48 -4.43
CA GLU A 166 -14.40 -24.97 -3.13
C GLU A 166 -13.70 -26.30 -2.83
N PHE A 167 -13.45 -26.61 -1.57
CA PHE A 167 -12.66 -27.77 -1.18
C PHE A 167 -12.94 -28.17 0.27
N THR A 168 -12.44 -29.34 0.65
CA THR A 168 -12.25 -29.73 2.05
C THR A 168 -10.77 -29.78 2.36
N LEU A 169 -10.38 -29.27 3.52
CA LEU A 169 -9.01 -29.38 4.02
C LEU A 169 -8.97 -30.31 5.23
N SER A 170 -7.97 -31.20 5.26
CA SER A 170 -7.58 -31.93 6.46
C SER A 170 -6.18 -31.50 6.89
N TRP A 171 -6.02 -31.17 8.17
CA TRP A 171 -4.76 -30.78 8.79
C TRP A 171 -4.52 -31.67 10.01
N ASP A 172 -3.45 -32.47 9.96
CA ASP A 172 -2.94 -33.27 11.09
C ASP A 172 -2.31 -32.29 12.10
N SER A 173 -3.19 -31.72 12.91
CA SER A 173 -2.91 -30.59 13.77
C SER A 173 -2.29 -31.04 15.10
N ASN A 174 -2.59 -32.29 15.50
CA ASN A 174 -2.02 -32.94 16.68
C ASN A 174 -0.66 -33.62 16.39
N ARG A 175 -0.30 -33.79 15.11
CA ARG A 175 0.96 -34.35 14.59
C ARG A 175 1.16 -35.83 14.92
N ASP A 176 0.10 -36.60 14.98
CA ASP A 176 0.15 -38.05 15.20
C ASP A 176 0.30 -38.85 13.89
N GLY A 177 0.20 -38.18 12.74
CA GLY A 177 0.31 -38.76 11.41
C GLY A 177 -1.00 -39.34 10.85
N ILE A 178 -2.13 -39.11 11.53
CA ILE A 178 -3.45 -39.63 11.18
C ILE A 178 -4.41 -38.45 11.03
N PHE A 179 -5.06 -38.35 9.86
CA PHE A 179 -6.15 -37.40 9.66
C PHE A 179 -7.45 -37.98 10.19
N ASP A 180 -7.90 -37.52 11.36
CA ASP A 180 -9.15 -37.99 11.99
C ASP A 180 -9.83 -36.92 12.87
N GLU A 181 -10.95 -37.28 13.51
CA GLU A 181 -11.74 -36.34 14.34
C GLU A 181 -10.95 -35.78 15.55
N GLN A 182 -9.84 -36.40 15.96
CA GLN A 182 -9.00 -35.88 17.04
C GLN A 182 -8.25 -34.61 16.61
N ASP A 183 -8.08 -34.37 15.30
CA ASP A 183 -7.55 -33.10 14.79
C ASP A 183 -8.49 -31.92 15.08
N ASN A 184 -9.78 -32.19 15.30
CA ASN A 184 -10.77 -31.15 15.64
C ASN A 184 -10.74 -30.79 17.13
N ALA A 185 -10.01 -31.56 17.96
CA ALA A 185 -10.00 -31.43 19.42
C ALA A 185 -8.92 -30.48 19.95
N LEU A 186 -8.33 -29.61 19.10
CA LEU A 186 -7.43 -28.58 19.57
C LEU A 186 -8.18 -27.63 20.52
N ASN A 187 -7.81 -27.71 21.81
CA ASN A 187 -8.36 -26.93 22.91
C ASN A 187 -7.98 -25.44 22.78
N ASP A 188 -8.58 -24.70 21.85
CA ASP A 188 -8.60 -23.22 21.90
C ASP A 188 -9.79 -22.70 22.74
N ASN A 189 -10.13 -23.49 23.77
CA ASN A 189 -11.01 -23.27 24.91
C ASN A 189 -12.47 -22.82 24.70
N LEU A 190 -12.96 -22.50 23.50
CA LEU A 190 -14.34 -22.02 23.35
C LEU A 190 -15.13 -22.60 22.16
N VAL A 191 -14.48 -22.89 21.01
CA VAL A 191 -15.17 -23.42 19.81
C VAL A 191 -14.32 -24.49 19.11
N ASN A 192 -14.90 -25.66 18.85
CA ASN A 192 -14.26 -26.70 18.03
C ASN A 192 -14.51 -26.40 16.55
N TYR A 193 -13.42 -26.17 15.81
CA TYR A 193 -13.46 -26.00 14.36
C TYR A 193 -12.96 -27.28 13.66
N ASP A 194 -13.50 -27.55 12.48
CA ASP A 194 -13.15 -28.76 11.72
C ASP A 194 -11.79 -28.60 11.02
N ASN A 195 -10.74 -29.16 11.62
CA ASN A 195 -9.43 -29.31 11.00
C ASN A 195 -9.34 -30.58 10.14
N TYR A 196 -10.17 -31.59 10.40
CA TYR A 196 -10.32 -32.79 9.57
C TYR A 196 -11.55 -32.68 8.69
N MET A 197 -11.38 -32.83 7.38
CA MET A 197 -12.45 -32.71 6.37
C MET A 197 -13.23 -31.38 6.46
N GLY A 198 -12.56 -30.31 6.93
CA GLY A 198 -13.16 -29.01 7.16
C GLY A 198 -13.51 -28.29 5.86
N ARG A 199 -14.73 -27.76 5.78
CA ARG A 199 -15.26 -27.02 4.61
C ARG A 199 -15.14 -25.51 4.75
N ASP A 200 -14.91 -25.04 5.97
CA ASP A 200 -14.94 -23.62 6.32
C ASP A 200 -13.55 -22.98 6.35
N TRP A 201 -12.57 -23.64 5.75
CA TRP A 201 -11.22 -23.12 5.62
C TRP A 201 -11.18 -21.98 4.60
N HIS A 202 -10.66 -20.85 5.05
CA HIS A 202 -10.38 -19.69 4.19
C HIS A 202 -9.07 -19.04 4.65
N PHE A 203 -8.86 -17.77 4.33
CA PHE A 203 -7.64 -17.06 4.70
C PHE A 203 -7.87 -15.69 5.31
N ARG A 204 -6.89 -15.27 6.11
CA ARG A 204 -6.62 -13.88 6.48
C ARG A 204 -5.30 -13.44 5.89
N PHE A 205 -5.08 -12.14 5.77
CA PHE A 205 -3.82 -11.61 5.27
C PHE A 205 -3.38 -10.31 5.94
N THR A 206 -2.07 -10.05 5.86
CA THR A 206 -1.50 -8.71 6.02
C THR A 206 -0.38 -8.51 4.99
N PHE A 207 -0.17 -7.27 4.59
CA PHE A 207 0.97 -6.88 3.77
C PHE A 207 2.15 -6.46 4.66
N ASP A 208 3.34 -6.41 4.07
CA ASP A 208 4.52 -5.90 4.75
C ASP A 208 4.43 -4.37 4.89
N GLY A 209 4.30 -3.90 6.14
CA GLY A 209 4.27 -2.47 6.48
C GLY A 209 5.64 -1.84 6.67
N GLY A 210 6.73 -2.61 6.56
CA GLY A 210 8.06 -2.21 6.99
C GLY A 210 8.07 -1.91 8.50
N ASP A 211 8.63 -0.77 8.87
CA ASP A 211 8.74 -0.31 10.25
C ASP A 211 7.40 0.21 10.84
N LEU A 212 6.31 0.25 10.08
CA LEU A 212 4.99 0.67 10.59
C LEU A 212 4.36 -0.44 11.45
N THR A 213 4.57 -0.36 12.76
CA THR A 213 4.07 -1.37 13.71
C THR A 213 2.85 -0.92 14.54
N THR A 214 2.44 0.34 14.39
CA THR A 214 1.38 0.94 15.21
C THR A 214 -0.03 0.51 14.83
N LEU A 215 -0.21 -0.11 13.66
CA LEU A 215 -1.50 -0.60 13.16
C LEU A 215 -1.74 -2.09 13.46
N ASN A 216 -0.83 -2.77 14.17
CA ASN A 216 -0.93 -4.20 14.49
C ASN A 216 -1.82 -4.51 15.72
N GLY A 217 -2.75 -3.61 16.07
CA GLY A 217 -3.68 -3.77 17.20
C GLY A 217 -4.71 -4.88 16.97
N THR A 218 -5.07 -5.61 18.03
CA THR A 218 -5.98 -6.78 17.91
C THR A 218 -7.44 -6.41 17.66
N LEU A 219 -7.93 -5.32 18.28
CA LEU A 219 -9.31 -4.84 18.14
C LEU A 219 -9.44 -3.65 17.20
N ASP A 220 -8.47 -2.74 17.26
CA ASP A 220 -8.45 -1.42 16.63
C ASP A 220 -7.54 -1.36 15.38
N GLY A 221 -6.75 -2.41 15.15
CA GLY A 221 -5.81 -2.55 14.04
C GLY A 221 -6.09 -3.75 13.12
N LEU A 222 -5.05 -4.15 12.39
CA LEU A 222 -5.05 -5.31 11.47
C LEU A 222 -5.14 -6.66 12.20
N GLY A 223 -4.76 -6.68 13.48
CA GLY A 223 -4.66 -7.85 14.32
C GLY A 223 -3.54 -8.83 13.93
N PRO A 224 -3.01 -9.62 14.89
CA PRO A 224 -1.99 -10.64 14.62
C PRO A 224 -2.48 -11.81 13.74
N GLN A 225 -3.80 -11.96 13.67
CA GLN A 225 -4.49 -12.88 12.79
C GLN A 225 -4.62 -12.39 11.34
N GLY A 226 -4.52 -11.08 11.11
CA GLY A 226 -4.73 -10.42 9.82
C GLY A 226 -6.19 -10.14 9.46
N GLU A 227 -6.37 -9.47 8.32
CA GLU A 227 -7.65 -9.01 7.82
C GLU A 227 -8.48 -10.15 7.22
N VAL A 228 -9.79 -10.14 7.47
CA VAL A 228 -10.73 -11.12 6.90
C VAL A 228 -11.30 -10.62 5.60
N THR A 229 -11.33 -11.47 4.57
CA THR A 229 -11.93 -11.12 3.29
C THR A 229 -13.08 -12.04 2.90
N TYR A 230 -14.11 -11.47 2.28
CA TYR A 230 -15.14 -12.22 1.53
C TYR A 230 -14.69 -12.57 0.10
N GLY A 231 -13.52 -12.06 -0.31
CA GLY A 231 -12.94 -12.29 -1.61
C GLY A 231 -12.57 -13.75 -1.87
N ARG A 232 -12.36 -14.04 -3.15
CA ARG A 232 -12.03 -15.37 -3.67
C ARG A 232 -10.54 -15.63 -3.51
N MET A 233 -10.20 -16.73 -2.84
CA MET A 233 -8.80 -17.07 -2.50
C MET A 233 -7.93 -17.26 -3.75
N ASP A 234 -8.52 -17.81 -4.81
CA ASP A 234 -7.86 -18.08 -6.10
C ASP A 234 -7.76 -16.86 -7.02
N GLN A 235 -8.34 -15.72 -6.62
CA GLN A 235 -8.20 -14.44 -7.34
C GLN A 235 -7.32 -13.43 -6.57
N PHE A 236 -6.88 -13.78 -5.36
CA PHE A 236 -6.08 -12.91 -4.51
C PHE A 236 -4.60 -13.10 -4.79
N TRP A 237 -3.93 -12.10 -5.35
CA TRP A 237 -2.51 -12.18 -5.72
C TRP A 237 -1.58 -12.31 -4.50
N ILE A 238 -0.61 -13.23 -4.54
CA ILE A 238 0.46 -13.32 -3.53
C ILE A 238 1.58 -12.35 -3.85
N GLN A 239 2.01 -11.63 -2.82
CA GLN A 239 3.12 -10.69 -2.88
C GLN A 239 4.28 -11.14 -2.00
N PRO A 240 5.53 -10.76 -2.33
CA PRO A 240 6.66 -10.90 -1.41
C PRO A 240 6.37 -10.20 -0.08
N GLY A 241 6.87 -10.76 1.03
CA GLY A 241 6.68 -10.20 2.38
C GLY A 241 5.28 -10.39 3.00
N MET A 242 4.28 -10.75 2.19
CA MET A 242 2.90 -10.95 2.64
C MET A 242 2.79 -12.04 3.72
N ASN A 243 1.93 -11.83 4.70
CA ASN A 243 1.52 -12.86 5.65
C ASN A 243 0.15 -13.40 5.27
N ILE A 244 0.01 -14.72 5.20
CA ILE A 244 -1.23 -15.42 4.90
C ILE A 244 -1.50 -16.37 6.06
N ARG A 245 -2.71 -16.35 6.61
CA ARG A 245 -3.14 -17.34 7.61
C ARG A 245 -4.28 -18.15 7.03
N PHE A 246 -4.04 -19.43 6.77
CA PHE A 246 -5.13 -20.36 6.49
C PHE A 246 -5.71 -20.86 7.81
N GLN A 247 -7.01 -20.70 7.98
CA GLN A 247 -7.70 -21.13 9.19
C GLN A 247 -9.13 -21.57 8.88
N PRO A 248 -9.70 -22.46 9.71
CA PRO A 248 -11.14 -22.68 9.69
C PRO A 248 -11.85 -21.45 10.27
N PHE A 249 -12.93 -21.04 9.61
CA PHE A 249 -13.88 -20.06 10.09
C PHE A 249 -15.15 -20.76 10.60
N SER A 250 -16.06 -20.01 11.20
CA SER A 250 -17.36 -20.54 11.55
C SER A 250 -18.19 -20.87 10.30
N PRO A 251 -19.11 -21.84 10.38
CA PRO A 251 -20.04 -22.12 9.28
C PRO A 251 -20.82 -20.89 8.84
N GLU A 252 -21.22 -20.03 9.78
CA GLU A 252 -21.94 -18.77 9.49
C GLU A 252 -21.07 -17.78 8.72
N MET A 253 -19.76 -17.72 8.98
CA MET A 253 -18.84 -16.86 8.23
C MET A 253 -18.67 -17.36 6.79
N THR A 254 -18.60 -18.68 6.59
CA THR A 254 -18.61 -19.28 5.25
C THR A 254 -19.93 -19.00 4.52
N GLU A 255 -21.07 -19.18 5.19
CA GLU A 255 -22.39 -18.89 4.60
C GLU A 255 -22.51 -17.40 4.22
N ARG A 256 -22.07 -16.50 5.12
CA ARG A 256 -22.03 -15.05 4.87
C ARG A 256 -21.16 -14.70 3.67
N ARG A 257 -19.97 -15.31 3.56
CA ARG A 257 -19.06 -15.16 2.40
C ARG A 257 -19.72 -15.65 1.11
N HIS A 258 -20.31 -16.84 1.11
CA HIS A 258 -21.00 -17.40 -0.05
C HIS A 258 -22.17 -16.53 -0.49
N TRP A 259 -22.92 -15.97 0.45
CA TRP A 259 -24.01 -15.03 0.15
C TRP A 259 -23.51 -13.78 -0.58
N VAL A 260 -22.37 -13.20 -0.17
CA VAL A 260 -21.75 -12.07 -0.88
C VAL A 260 -21.38 -12.47 -2.31
N GLN A 261 -20.67 -13.59 -2.47
CA GLN A 261 -20.22 -14.08 -3.77
C GLN A 261 -21.38 -14.44 -4.71
N ASP A 262 -22.45 -15.03 -4.19
CA ASP A 262 -23.67 -15.39 -4.94
C ASP A 262 -24.39 -14.14 -5.47
N ARG A 263 -24.38 -13.04 -4.72
CA ARG A 263 -24.93 -11.76 -5.17
C ARG A 263 -24.10 -11.14 -6.29
N GLU A 264 -22.78 -11.21 -6.20
CA GLU A 264 -21.89 -10.75 -7.28
C GLU A 264 -22.13 -11.55 -8.56
N MET A 265 -22.27 -12.88 -8.45
CA MET A 265 -22.58 -13.74 -9.59
C MET A 265 -23.98 -13.50 -10.17
N THR A 266 -24.96 -13.22 -9.29
CA THR A 266 -26.32 -12.85 -9.71
C THR A 266 -26.28 -11.56 -10.53
N ARG A 267 -25.60 -10.52 -10.04
CA ARG A 267 -25.41 -9.27 -10.78
C ARG A 267 -24.70 -9.48 -12.11
N LEU A 268 -23.67 -10.33 -12.15
CA LEU A 268 -22.97 -10.65 -13.40
C LEU A 268 -23.92 -11.31 -14.42
N ALA A 269 -24.73 -12.28 -13.97
CA ALA A 269 -25.69 -12.97 -14.81
C ALA A 269 -26.81 -12.05 -15.32
N GLU A 270 -27.37 -11.22 -14.44
CA GLU A 270 -28.40 -10.21 -14.79
C GLU A 270 -27.89 -9.21 -15.83
N ASN A 271 -26.60 -8.88 -15.78
CA ASN A 271 -25.93 -7.99 -16.73
C ASN A 271 -25.32 -8.70 -17.95
N SER A 272 -25.76 -9.94 -18.24
CA SER A 272 -25.31 -10.71 -19.41
C SER A 272 -23.78 -10.89 -19.48
N GLY A 273 -23.14 -11.07 -18.32
CA GLY A 273 -21.70 -11.24 -18.20
C GLY A 273 -20.89 -9.94 -18.16
N LYS A 274 -21.54 -8.77 -18.22
CA LYS A 274 -20.87 -7.48 -18.06
C LYS A 274 -20.71 -7.12 -16.58
N VAL A 275 -19.58 -6.53 -16.23
CA VAL A 275 -19.34 -5.97 -14.91
C VAL A 275 -19.95 -4.56 -14.85
N ILE A 276 -21.17 -4.47 -14.32
CA ILE A 276 -21.84 -3.20 -14.08
C ILE A 276 -21.81 -2.92 -12.58
N LEU A 277 -21.09 -1.87 -12.18
CA LEU A 277 -21.05 -1.39 -10.82
C LEU A 277 -22.32 -0.56 -10.54
N PRO A 278 -23.20 -0.99 -9.62
CA PRO A 278 -24.44 -0.26 -9.37
C PRO A 278 -24.23 1.16 -8.86
N LEU A 279 -23.22 1.37 -8.00
CA LEU A 279 -22.89 2.68 -7.42
C LEU A 279 -21.37 2.83 -7.24
N LEU A 280 -20.80 3.84 -7.87
CA LEU A 280 -19.53 4.44 -7.45
C LEU A 280 -19.83 5.77 -6.75
N ARG A 281 -19.41 5.90 -5.49
CA ARG A 281 -19.54 7.14 -4.71
C ARG A 281 -18.18 7.80 -4.48
N LEU A 282 -18.04 9.06 -4.88
CA LEU A 282 -16.85 9.87 -4.67
C LEU A 282 -17.16 10.98 -3.66
N VAL A 283 -16.41 11.02 -2.55
CA VAL A 283 -16.60 11.96 -1.44
C VAL A 283 -15.36 12.85 -1.30
N PRO A 284 -15.31 14.02 -1.97
CA PRO A 284 -14.13 14.89 -1.97
C PRO A 284 -13.93 15.64 -0.65
N SER A 285 -15.00 15.80 0.15
CA SER A 285 -14.98 16.40 1.48
C SER A 285 -16.24 16.02 2.24
N MET A 286 -16.17 15.96 3.58
CA MET A 286 -17.32 15.76 4.45
C MET A 286 -18.34 16.91 4.39
N THR A 287 -17.93 18.09 3.92
CA THR A 287 -18.81 19.27 3.79
C THR A 287 -19.41 19.43 2.39
N GLN A 288 -18.97 18.63 1.42
CA GLN A 288 -19.46 18.66 0.05
C GLN A 288 -20.38 17.48 -0.23
N ALA A 289 -21.35 17.66 -1.12
CA ALA A 289 -22.20 16.55 -1.54
C ALA A 289 -21.37 15.50 -2.30
N PRO A 290 -21.61 14.19 -2.05
CA PRO A 290 -20.94 13.15 -2.81
C PRO A 290 -21.35 13.19 -4.29
N THR A 291 -20.43 12.76 -5.16
CA THR A 291 -20.74 12.48 -6.56
C THR A 291 -21.00 10.99 -6.72
N ASP A 292 -22.19 10.64 -7.19
CA ASP A 292 -22.60 9.26 -7.43
C ASP A 292 -22.63 8.97 -8.94
N LEU A 293 -21.92 7.94 -9.37
CA LEU A 293 -22.05 7.34 -10.70
C LEU A 293 -22.86 6.06 -10.55
N ILE A 294 -23.97 5.96 -11.29
CA ILE A 294 -24.93 4.86 -11.18
C ILE A 294 -24.82 3.96 -12.40
N ASN A 295 -24.78 2.64 -12.17
CA ASN A 295 -24.69 1.61 -13.21
C ASN A 295 -23.51 1.85 -14.18
N LEU A 296 -22.32 2.06 -13.61
CA LEU A 296 -21.10 2.24 -14.38
C LEU A 296 -20.67 0.89 -14.98
N GLU A 297 -20.59 0.79 -16.31
CA GLU A 297 -19.94 -0.35 -16.96
C GLU A 297 -18.44 -0.27 -16.74
N VAL A 298 -17.89 -1.27 -16.05
CA VAL A 298 -16.45 -1.37 -15.76
C VAL A 298 -15.80 -2.24 -16.81
N THR A 299 -14.76 -1.72 -17.44
CA THR A 299 -14.03 -2.37 -18.54
C THR A 299 -12.56 -2.56 -18.16
N PRO A 300 -11.89 -3.61 -18.63
CA PRO A 300 -10.48 -3.84 -18.33
C PRO A 300 -9.59 -2.84 -19.07
N HIS A 301 -8.69 -2.16 -18.35
CA HIS A 301 -7.67 -1.27 -18.92
C HIS A 301 -6.28 -1.92 -18.97
N ASN A 302 -6.10 -3.07 -18.31
CA ASN A 302 -4.88 -3.87 -18.32
C ASN A 302 -3.65 -3.08 -17.81
N MET A 303 -3.81 -2.37 -16.68
CA MET A 303 -2.74 -1.55 -16.10
C MET A 303 -1.60 -2.38 -15.46
N ARG A 304 -1.84 -3.67 -15.19
CA ARG A 304 -0.89 -4.61 -14.58
C ARG A 304 -0.66 -5.84 -15.47
N PRO A 305 -0.17 -5.66 -16.72
CA PRO A 305 0.10 -6.78 -17.62
C PRO A 305 1.30 -7.63 -17.17
N ASP A 306 2.05 -7.15 -16.18
CA ASP A 306 3.09 -7.86 -15.46
C ASP A 306 2.54 -8.91 -14.49
N ILE A 307 1.28 -8.82 -14.05
CA ILE A 307 0.65 -9.77 -13.12
C ILE A 307 -0.51 -10.52 -13.78
N PHE A 308 -1.37 -9.79 -14.50
CA PHE A 308 -2.66 -10.30 -14.95
C PHE A 308 -2.73 -10.51 -16.46
N GLN A 309 -3.50 -11.51 -16.87
CA GLN A 309 -3.89 -11.72 -18.26
C GLN A 309 -4.70 -10.54 -18.79
N ASN A 310 -4.63 -10.32 -20.09
CA ASN A 310 -5.48 -9.32 -20.75
C ASN A 310 -6.97 -9.63 -20.52
N GLY A 311 -7.72 -8.62 -20.10
CA GLY A 311 -9.16 -8.72 -19.85
C GLY A 311 -9.55 -8.90 -18.40
N VAL A 312 -8.58 -9.13 -17.49
CA VAL A 312 -8.85 -9.13 -16.05
C VAL A 312 -9.24 -7.73 -15.60
N ILE A 313 -10.34 -7.65 -14.86
CA ILE A 313 -10.83 -6.41 -14.25
C ILE A 313 -10.34 -6.36 -12.81
N THR A 314 -9.79 -5.21 -12.44
CA THR A 314 -9.32 -4.88 -11.10
C THR A 314 -10.18 -3.77 -10.50
N LYS A 315 -10.07 -3.52 -9.20
CA LYS A 315 -10.73 -2.39 -8.53
C LYS A 315 -10.26 -1.03 -9.06
N MET A 316 -9.07 -0.94 -9.66
CA MET A 316 -8.57 0.26 -10.33
C MET A 316 -9.43 0.59 -11.56
N ASP A 317 -9.85 -0.43 -12.32
CA ASP A 317 -10.65 -0.27 -13.53
C ASP A 317 -11.99 0.43 -13.29
N ILE A 318 -12.55 0.35 -12.07
CA ILE A 318 -13.73 1.13 -11.67
C ILE A 318 -13.50 2.62 -11.92
N PHE A 319 -12.37 3.13 -11.44
CA PHE A 319 -12.03 4.55 -11.53
C PHE A 319 -11.59 4.94 -12.93
N LEU A 320 -10.91 4.03 -13.64
CA LEU A 320 -10.51 4.29 -15.02
C LEU A 320 -11.72 4.34 -15.97
N SER A 321 -12.70 3.45 -15.78
CA SER A 321 -13.98 3.53 -16.48
C SER A 321 -14.76 4.79 -16.12
N ALA A 322 -14.70 5.25 -14.86
CA ALA A 322 -15.26 6.55 -14.49
C ALA A 322 -14.54 7.72 -15.19
N ALA A 323 -13.22 7.61 -15.41
CA ALA A 323 -12.45 8.59 -16.17
C ALA A 323 -12.83 8.60 -17.65
N ASP A 324 -13.04 7.43 -18.25
CA ASP A 324 -13.55 7.30 -19.62
C ASP A 324 -14.98 7.86 -19.76
N ALA A 325 -15.78 7.80 -18.69
CA ALA A 325 -17.07 8.45 -18.60
C ALA A 325 -17.00 9.97 -18.33
N GLY A 326 -15.80 10.56 -18.25
CA GLY A 326 -15.57 12.00 -18.12
C GLY A 326 -15.35 12.51 -16.69
N THR A 327 -15.11 11.63 -15.72
CA THR A 327 -14.73 12.03 -14.36
C THR A 327 -13.24 12.35 -14.31
N ASP A 328 -12.81 13.44 -13.65
CA ASP A 328 -11.38 13.63 -13.40
C ASP A 328 -10.90 12.56 -12.41
N ILE A 329 -9.98 11.71 -12.86
CA ILE A 329 -9.36 10.62 -12.11
C ILE A 329 -7.89 10.54 -12.51
N ALA A 330 -7.01 10.44 -11.51
CA ALA A 330 -5.60 10.13 -11.75
C ALA A 330 -5.05 9.18 -10.67
N PHE A 331 -4.11 8.32 -11.08
CA PHE A 331 -3.37 7.42 -10.21
C PHE A 331 -1.89 7.79 -10.21
N ASN A 332 -1.23 7.48 -9.09
CA ASN A 332 0.20 7.62 -8.92
C ASN A 332 0.80 6.28 -8.50
N TYR A 333 2.06 6.02 -8.83
CA TYR A 333 2.72 4.75 -8.50
C TYR A 333 3.56 4.89 -7.24
N TRP A 334 3.34 3.99 -6.28
CA TRP A 334 4.04 3.95 -5.01
C TRP A 334 5.01 2.76 -5.05
N PRO A 335 6.32 2.99 -5.24
CA PRO A 335 7.30 1.92 -5.31
C PRO A 335 7.58 1.35 -3.92
N SER A 336 8.19 2.13 -3.04
CA SER A 336 8.42 1.82 -1.64
C SER A 336 8.19 3.07 -0.78
N LEU A 337 8.03 2.86 0.52
CA LEU A 337 7.81 3.94 1.49
C LEU A 337 9.03 4.11 2.40
N SER A 338 9.13 5.27 3.04
CA SER A 338 10.15 5.56 4.06
C SER A 338 10.18 4.62 5.25
N THR A 339 9.11 3.85 5.48
CA THR A 339 9.05 2.77 6.47
C THR A 339 9.82 1.53 6.03
N GLY A 340 10.29 1.45 4.79
CA GLY A 340 10.87 0.25 4.20
C GLY A 340 9.85 -0.71 3.58
N ALA A 341 8.55 -0.35 3.58
CA ALA A 341 7.52 -1.14 2.91
C ALA A 341 7.74 -1.13 1.39
N GLU A 342 7.82 -2.31 0.77
CA GLU A 342 7.83 -2.49 -0.68
C GLU A 342 6.38 -2.55 -1.18
N VAL A 343 5.86 -1.43 -1.69
CA VAL A 343 4.46 -1.29 -2.10
C VAL A 343 4.27 -1.81 -3.52
N GLY A 344 4.91 -1.19 -4.51
CA GLY A 344 4.85 -1.63 -5.91
C GLY A 344 3.49 -1.50 -6.59
N HIS A 345 2.67 -0.50 -6.22
CA HIS A 345 1.27 -0.39 -6.63
C HIS A 345 0.85 0.99 -7.12
N PHE A 346 -0.22 1.04 -7.93
CA PHE A 346 -0.93 2.29 -8.21
C PHE A 346 -1.94 2.64 -7.11
N ALA A 347 -1.83 3.84 -6.56
CA ALA A 347 -2.76 4.42 -5.59
C ALA A 347 -3.63 5.50 -6.24
N LEU A 348 -4.91 5.57 -5.86
CA LEU A 348 -5.81 6.62 -6.33
C LEU A 348 -5.29 7.97 -5.81
N PHE A 349 -4.87 8.82 -6.73
CA PHE A 349 -4.22 10.09 -6.37
C PHE A 349 -5.20 11.24 -6.43
N ARG A 350 -5.97 11.37 -7.51
CA ARG A 350 -6.90 12.49 -7.72
C ARG A 350 -8.26 11.98 -8.14
N ALA A 351 -9.32 12.58 -7.62
CA ALA A 351 -10.67 12.45 -8.14
C ALA A 351 -11.42 13.77 -8.00
N LEU A 352 -12.29 14.11 -8.96
CA LEU A 352 -13.09 15.34 -8.94
C LEU A 352 -12.25 16.62 -8.73
N GLU A 353 -11.09 16.71 -9.39
CA GLU A 353 -10.12 17.82 -9.26
C GLU A 353 -9.48 17.95 -7.88
N VAL A 354 -9.76 17.02 -6.95
CA VAL A 354 -9.16 17.00 -5.61
C VAL A 354 -8.04 15.96 -5.57
N ALA A 355 -6.81 16.45 -5.60
CA ALA A 355 -5.61 15.64 -5.48
C ALA A 355 -5.35 15.26 -4.03
N SER A 356 -4.78 14.08 -3.83
CA SER A 356 -4.18 13.69 -2.55
C SER A 356 -3.06 14.66 -2.26
N GLU A 357 -3.02 15.07 -1.02
CA GLU A 357 -1.95 15.87 -0.48
C GLU A 357 -1.39 15.19 0.75
N VAL A 358 -0.43 15.83 1.35
CA VAL A 358 0.19 15.28 2.53
C VAL A 358 -0.78 15.10 3.65
N GLY A 359 -0.76 13.90 4.22
CA GLY A 359 -1.66 13.54 5.29
C GLY A 359 -3.12 13.60 4.86
N ARG A 360 -3.46 13.80 3.58
CA ARG A 360 -4.83 13.71 3.09
C ARG A 360 -4.88 12.90 1.80
N GLY A 361 -5.48 11.74 1.85
CA GLY A 361 -5.50 10.82 0.72
C GLY A 361 -6.88 10.27 0.47
N TRP A 362 -7.06 9.71 -0.73
CA TRP A 362 -8.24 8.93 -1.06
C TRP A 362 -8.14 7.55 -0.42
N THR A 363 -9.11 7.24 0.44
CA THR A 363 -9.37 5.88 0.94
C THR A 363 -10.48 5.26 0.12
N THR A 364 -10.44 3.93 -0.05
CA THR A 364 -11.42 3.22 -0.85
C THR A 364 -12.10 2.10 -0.09
N ALA A 365 -13.36 1.82 -0.45
CA ALA A 365 -14.13 0.70 0.06
C ALA A 365 -14.90 0.04 -1.09
N TYR A 366 -15.05 -1.27 -1.04
CA TYR A 366 -15.67 -2.06 -2.11
C TYR A 366 -16.48 -3.21 -1.52
N GLY A 367 -17.64 -3.52 -2.10
CA GLY A 367 -18.40 -4.70 -1.73
C GLY A 367 -19.91 -4.44 -1.78
N ASP A 368 -20.65 -4.94 -0.80
CA ASP A 368 -22.09 -4.72 -0.67
C ASP A 368 -22.39 -3.86 0.56
N MET A 369 -23.33 -2.90 0.42
CA MET A 369 -23.73 -2.04 1.55
C MET A 369 -24.25 -2.83 2.75
N ALA A 370 -24.86 -4.00 2.50
CA ALA A 370 -25.40 -4.89 3.52
C ALA A 370 -24.32 -5.56 4.40
N VAL A 371 -23.04 -5.52 4.00
CA VAL A 371 -21.93 -6.08 4.76
C VAL A 371 -20.96 -5.00 5.30
N GLN A 372 -21.27 -3.72 5.10
CA GLN A 372 -20.39 -2.61 5.47
C GLN A 372 -20.11 -2.53 6.98
N GLY A 373 -21.07 -2.98 7.80
CA GLY A 373 -20.97 -2.97 9.27
C GLY A 373 -20.67 -4.34 9.87
N ASP A 374 -20.25 -5.32 9.05
CA ASP A 374 -19.97 -6.67 9.54
C ASP A 374 -18.75 -6.69 10.48
N PHE A 375 -17.75 -5.85 10.21
CA PHE A 375 -16.49 -5.79 10.95
C PHE A 375 -16.38 -4.50 11.78
N ASN A 376 -16.17 -4.66 13.08
CA ASN A 376 -15.97 -3.60 14.06
C ASN A 376 -15.40 -4.23 15.35
N ALA A 377 -14.73 -3.46 16.22
CA ALA A 377 -14.29 -3.96 17.54
C ALA A 377 -15.44 -4.52 18.42
N HIS A 378 -16.68 -4.09 18.14
CA HIS A 378 -17.92 -4.50 18.79
C HIS A 378 -19.01 -4.93 17.78
N SER A 379 -18.62 -5.70 16.77
CA SER A 379 -19.53 -6.31 15.80
C SER A 379 -20.72 -6.99 16.46
N LYS A 380 -21.91 -6.78 15.87
CA LYS A 380 -23.18 -7.32 16.36
C LYS A 380 -23.66 -8.55 15.60
N CYS A 381 -23.10 -8.79 14.40
CA CYS A 381 -23.48 -9.88 13.49
C CYS A 381 -24.99 -10.06 13.27
N ASP A 382 -25.75 -8.95 13.21
CA ASP A 382 -27.19 -8.96 12.97
C ASP A 382 -27.52 -9.06 11.47
N PHE A 383 -27.24 -10.23 10.88
CA PHE A 383 -27.45 -10.50 9.46
C PHE A 383 -28.93 -10.71 9.12
N SER A 384 -29.77 -10.96 10.13
CA SER A 384 -31.22 -11.12 9.99
C SER A 384 -31.97 -9.81 9.77
N SER A 385 -31.40 -8.69 10.21
CA SER A 385 -31.99 -7.38 9.98
C SER A 385 -32.03 -7.02 8.49
N PRO A 386 -32.98 -6.18 8.05
CA PRO A 386 -32.98 -5.66 6.68
C PRO A 386 -31.67 -4.94 6.31
N ALA A 387 -31.03 -4.27 7.28
CA ALA A 387 -29.75 -3.61 7.08
C ALA A 387 -28.60 -4.62 6.90
N GLY A 388 -28.64 -5.73 7.64
CA GLY A 388 -27.70 -6.85 7.51
C GLY A 388 -27.98 -7.79 6.33
N GLY A 389 -28.95 -7.47 5.46
CA GLY A 389 -29.26 -8.25 4.26
C GLY A 389 -30.42 -9.24 4.41
N GLY A 390 -31.05 -9.33 5.59
CA GLY A 390 -32.27 -10.11 5.80
C GLY A 390 -32.08 -11.63 5.69
N GLN A 391 -30.94 -12.14 6.13
CA GLN A 391 -30.60 -13.57 6.04
C GLN A 391 -31.15 -14.37 7.22
N ASP A 392 -31.45 -15.64 7.02
CA ASP A 392 -31.82 -16.57 8.10
C ASP A 392 -30.57 -17.20 8.74
N ILE A 393 -29.55 -16.37 9.00
CA ILE A 393 -28.30 -16.78 9.67
C ILE A 393 -28.39 -16.29 11.11
N GLN A 394 -28.41 -17.24 12.05
CA GLN A 394 -28.24 -16.96 13.47
C GLN A 394 -26.78 -17.22 13.85
N VAL A 395 -26.05 -16.17 14.18
CA VAL A 395 -24.62 -16.26 14.52
C VAL A 395 -24.45 -16.52 16.00
N ASP A 396 -23.69 -17.56 16.36
CA ASP A 396 -23.25 -17.75 17.75
C ASP A 396 -22.43 -16.52 18.21
N PRO A 397 -22.71 -15.94 19.39
CA PRO A 397 -21.98 -14.76 19.86
C PRO A 397 -20.46 -14.92 19.88
N GLU A 398 -19.96 -16.14 20.17
CA GLU A 398 -18.54 -16.43 20.15
C GLU A 398 -17.98 -16.52 18.73
N HIS A 399 -18.73 -17.09 17.78
CA HIS A 399 -18.37 -17.01 16.36
C HIS A 399 -18.30 -15.56 15.88
N CYS A 400 -19.29 -14.74 16.25
CA CYS A 400 -19.29 -13.31 15.94
C CYS A 400 -18.01 -12.63 16.47
N ARG A 401 -17.68 -12.91 17.73
CA ARG A 401 -16.49 -12.37 18.38
C ARG A 401 -15.20 -12.83 17.71
N LEU A 402 -15.09 -14.09 17.36
CA LEU A 402 -13.88 -14.67 16.80
C LEU A 402 -13.66 -14.29 15.32
N ASP A 403 -14.71 -14.20 14.53
CA ASP A 403 -14.60 -14.00 13.08
C ASP A 403 -14.78 -12.55 12.64
N TRP A 404 -15.59 -11.75 13.34
CA TRP A 404 -15.95 -10.38 12.93
C TRP A 404 -15.50 -9.25 13.86
N ASN A 405 -15.12 -9.51 15.12
CA ASN A 405 -14.59 -8.45 15.99
C ASN A 405 -13.15 -8.07 15.61
N SER A 406 -13.01 -7.27 14.56
CA SER A 406 -11.80 -6.58 14.14
C SER A 406 -12.19 -5.27 13.44
N ASN A 407 -11.37 -4.23 13.56
CA ASN A 407 -11.66 -2.94 12.93
C ASN A 407 -11.64 -3.00 11.39
N PHE A 408 -10.86 -3.94 10.84
CA PHE A 408 -10.73 -4.16 9.39
C PHE A 408 -11.22 -5.55 8.98
N GLY A 409 -11.78 -5.63 7.78
CA GLY A 409 -12.36 -6.83 7.19
C GLY A 409 -13.49 -6.53 6.20
N GLY A 410 -13.88 -7.53 5.42
CA GLY A 410 -15.01 -7.46 4.50
C GLY A 410 -14.82 -6.38 3.42
N ASN A 411 -15.54 -5.25 3.55
CA ASN A 411 -15.46 -4.13 2.62
C ASN A 411 -14.29 -3.17 2.89
N ALA A 412 -13.75 -3.19 4.11
CA ALA A 412 -12.66 -2.34 4.58
C ALA A 412 -11.39 -3.17 4.68
N LEU A 413 -10.67 -3.28 3.56
CA LEU A 413 -9.44 -4.06 3.43
C LEU A 413 -8.31 -3.18 2.95
N HIS A 414 -7.10 -3.39 3.47
CA HIS A 414 -5.90 -2.69 3.02
C HIS A 414 -5.34 -3.34 1.74
N ILE A 415 -6.11 -3.27 0.65
CA ILE A 415 -5.71 -3.79 -0.66
C ILE A 415 -5.65 -2.67 -1.69
N MET A 416 -4.54 -2.58 -2.42
CA MET A 416 -4.38 -1.62 -3.50
C MET A 416 -5.32 -1.93 -4.66
N PRO A 417 -5.93 -0.91 -5.30
CA PRO A 417 -6.98 -1.11 -6.29
C PRO A 417 -6.50 -1.84 -7.54
N ASP A 418 -5.23 -1.71 -7.89
CA ASP A 418 -4.63 -2.31 -9.10
C ASP A 418 -4.42 -3.82 -9.01
N VAL A 419 -4.56 -4.42 -7.82
CA VAL A 419 -4.41 -5.87 -7.60
C VAL A 419 -5.62 -6.55 -6.98
N GLY A 420 -6.61 -5.78 -6.54
CA GLY A 420 -7.89 -6.33 -6.13
C GLY A 420 -8.71 -6.75 -7.35
N VAL A 421 -8.61 -8.01 -7.77
CA VAL A 421 -9.41 -8.57 -8.88
C VAL A 421 -10.90 -8.41 -8.61
N MET A 422 -11.65 -8.01 -9.63
CA MET A 422 -13.10 -7.75 -9.60
C MET A 422 -13.74 -8.17 -10.93
N ASN A 423 -13.56 -9.44 -11.32
CA ASN A 423 -14.23 -10.01 -12.50
C ASN A 423 -15.75 -10.18 -12.30
N GLN A 424 -16.22 -10.07 -11.06
CA GLN A 424 -17.64 -10.05 -10.69
C GLN A 424 -18.00 -8.69 -10.06
N PRO A 425 -19.13 -8.06 -10.43
CA PRO A 425 -19.49 -6.74 -9.93
C PRO A 425 -19.87 -6.78 -8.45
N VAL A 426 -19.14 -5.99 -7.64
CA VAL A 426 -19.56 -5.62 -6.28
C VAL A 426 -20.80 -4.72 -6.31
N GLY A 427 -21.51 -4.62 -5.19
CA GLY A 427 -22.71 -3.79 -5.08
C GLY A 427 -22.44 -2.29 -5.04
N PHE A 428 -21.29 -1.88 -4.53
CA PHE A 428 -20.81 -0.49 -4.56
C PHE A 428 -19.28 -0.41 -4.48
N ALA A 429 -18.76 0.72 -4.93
CA ALA A 429 -17.43 1.20 -4.59
C ALA A 429 -17.54 2.62 -4.05
N MET A 430 -16.65 2.97 -3.12
CA MET A 430 -16.53 4.32 -2.59
C MET A 430 -15.07 4.75 -2.62
N ALA A 431 -14.84 6.01 -2.95
CA ALA A 431 -13.60 6.70 -2.60
C ALA A 431 -13.95 7.94 -1.78
N ALA A 432 -13.25 8.13 -0.66
CA ALA A 432 -13.43 9.28 0.21
C ALA A 432 -12.09 9.85 0.62
N ILE A 433 -11.94 11.18 0.53
CA ILE A 433 -10.79 11.86 1.12
C ILE A 433 -10.84 11.72 2.65
N LYS A 434 -9.71 11.31 3.22
CA LYS A 434 -9.48 11.24 4.66
C LYS A 434 -8.26 12.06 5.02
N SER A 435 -8.22 12.55 6.26
CA SER A 435 -7.15 13.39 6.78
C SER A 435 -6.47 12.71 7.96
N HIS A 436 -5.21 12.30 7.78
CA HIS A 436 -4.30 11.92 8.84
C HIS A 436 -4.06 13.06 9.84
N TYR A 437 -4.21 14.33 9.47
CA TYR A 437 -4.14 15.42 10.46
C TYR A 437 -5.30 15.37 11.44
N GLU A 438 -6.50 15.03 10.95
CA GLU A 438 -7.68 14.86 11.80
C GLU A 438 -7.59 13.54 12.56
N LEU A 439 -7.13 12.47 11.89
CA LEU A 439 -7.06 11.13 12.45
C LEU A 439 -5.95 10.97 13.49
N PHE A 440 -4.82 11.63 13.28
CA PHE A 440 -3.62 11.52 14.12
C PHE A 440 -3.25 12.84 14.81
N GLY A 441 -4.06 13.90 14.75
CA GLY A 441 -3.77 15.17 15.43
C GLY A 441 -2.43 15.82 15.05
N MET A 442 -1.88 15.49 13.88
CA MET A 442 -0.57 15.98 13.43
C MET A 442 -0.62 17.44 13.03
N THR A 443 0.47 18.18 13.22
CA THR A 443 0.63 19.53 12.66
C THR A 443 0.69 19.50 11.13
N GLU A 444 -0.04 20.40 10.48
CA GLU A 444 -0.09 20.50 9.01
C GLU A 444 1.03 21.39 8.45
N TYR A 445 1.82 20.83 7.53
CA TYR A 445 2.85 21.53 6.76
C TYR A 445 2.62 21.26 5.26
N SER A 446 1.61 21.92 4.67
CA SER A 446 1.17 21.67 3.30
C SER A 446 1.77 22.60 2.24
N GLY A 447 2.61 23.56 2.63
CA GLY A 447 3.21 24.53 1.70
C GLY A 447 2.25 25.59 1.18
N LYS A 448 0.93 25.43 1.42
CA LYS A 448 -0.12 26.36 0.98
C LYS A 448 -0.15 27.66 1.77
N GLU A 449 0.22 27.59 3.04
CA GLU A 449 0.21 28.72 3.96
C GLU A 449 1.61 29.02 4.46
N VAL A 450 1.87 30.30 4.70
CA VAL A 450 3.06 30.75 5.42
C VAL A 450 2.94 30.27 6.86
N THR A 451 3.95 29.56 7.34
CA THR A 451 3.97 29.06 8.71
C THR A 451 5.24 29.48 9.44
N GLN A 452 5.24 29.39 10.76
CA GLN A 452 6.44 29.54 11.56
C GLN A 452 6.85 28.20 12.15
N ARG A 453 8.16 27.94 12.15
CA ARG A 453 8.73 26.76 12.79
C ARG A 453 9.89 27.18 13.67
N ASP A 454 9.94 26.59 14.85
CA ASP A 454 11.08 26.67 15.74
C ASP A 454 12.04 25.51 15.44
N PHE A 455 13.27 25.85 15.06
CA PHE A 455 14.35 24.90 14.79
C PHE A 455 15.25 24.67 16.02
N SER A 456 14.95 25.32 17.14
CA SER A 456 15.67 25.08 18.39
C SER A 456 15.41 23.64 18.87
N PRO A 457 16.42 22.92 19.39
CA PRO A 457 16.22 21.54 19.85
C PRO A 457 15.20 21.41 21.00
N GLN A 458 14.90 22.51 21.70
CA GLN A 458 13.95 22.55 22.82
C GLN A 458 12.56 23.06 22.42
N GLU A 459 12.36 23.53 21.18
CA GLU A 459 11.14 24.22 20.75
C GLU A 459 10.76 25.38 21.70
N ASP A 460 11.76 26.15 22.18
CA ASP A 460 11.62 27.18 23.22
C ASP A 460 11.38 28.61 22.69
N GLY A 461 11.25 28.75 21.38
CA GLY A 461 11.07 29.99 20.63
C GLY A 461 12.37 30.73 20.30
N SER A 462 13.55 30.15 20.59
CA SER A 462 14.84 30.85 20.38
C SER A 462 15.34 30.87 18.94
N ASP A 463 14.85 29.97 18.07
CA ASP A 463 15.30 29.85 16.66
C ASP A 463 14.08 29.67 15.73
N VAL A 464 13.24 30.71 15.65
CA VAL A 464 12.00 30.70 14.85
C VAL A 464 12.22 31.28 13.46
N MET A 465 11.85 30.50 12.44
CA MET A 465 11.87 30.90 11.04
C MET A 465 10.47 30.92 10.45
N THR A 466 10.30 31.74 9.41
CA THR A 466 9.09 31.77 8.58
C THR A 466 9.31 30.88 7.36
N LEU A 467 8.46 29.87 7.18
CA LEU A 467 8.50 28.97 6.04
C LEU A 467 7.41 29.39 5.04
N GLN A 468 7.80 29.55 3.77
CA GLN A 468 6.90 29.92 2.68
C GLN A 468 7.43 29.45 1.32
N VAL A 469 6.52 29.21 0.38
CA VAL A 469 6.87 28.85 -1.00
C VAL A 469 7.16 30.13 -1.76
N PHE A 470 8.25 30.15 -2.50
CA PHE A 470 8.58 31.27 -3.37
C PHE A 470 8.32 30.92 -4.83
N PRO A 471 7.80 31.86 -5.64
CA PRO A 471 7.75 31.64 -7.07
C PRO A 471 9.18 31.61 -7.63
N LEU A 472 9.45 30.66 -8.52
CA LEU A 472 10.63 30.76 -9.38
C LEU A 472 10.49 31.96 -10.31
N PRO A 473 11.61 32.57 -10.73
CA PRO A 473 11.61 33.70 -11.65
C PRO A 473 11.00 33.31 -13.01
N GLU A 474 10.38 34.26 -13.70
CA GLU A 474 9.89 34.02 -15.06
C GLU A 474 11.06 33.88 -16.04
N GLU A 475 10.83 33.14 -17.13
CA GLU A 475 11.78 33.04 -18.23
C GLU A 475 12.15 34.45 -18.74
N ASN A 476 13.45 34.71 -18.92
CA ASN A 476 14.03 35.99 -19.37
C ASN A 476 14.13 37.12 -18.34
N GLN A 477 13.87 36.87 -17.04
CA GLN A 477 13.98 37.90 -16.00
C GLN A 477 15.33 37.97 -15.26
N GLY A 478 16.32 37.15 -15.61
CA GLY A 478 17.60 37.15 -14.88
C GLY A 478 18.61 36.10 -15.34
N PRO A 479 19.68 35.87 -14.54
CA PRO A 479 20.68 34.84 -14.77
C PRO A 479 20.12 33.46 -14.42
N ILE A 480 19.07 33.05 -15.12
CA ILE A 480 18.48 31.73 -15.01
C ILE A 480 19.53 30.72 -15.47
N LEU A 481 19.73 29.69 -14.68
CA LEU A 481 20.63 28.61 -15.02
C LEU A 481 20.05 27.84 -16.21
N GLU A 482 20.93 27.43 -17.11
CA GLU A 482 20.61 26.59 -18.26
C GLU A 482 21.43 25.31 -18.19
N GLU A 483 21.15 24.33 -19.05
CA GLU A 483 21.87 23.04 -19.10
C GLU A 483 23.40 23.18 -19.29
N THR A 484 23.87 24.34 -19.73
CA THR A 484 25.30 24.66 -19.88
C THR A 484 25.98 25.05 -18.56
N HIS A 485 25.21 25.25 -17.48
CA HIS A 485 25.74 25.58 -16.16
C HIS A 485 26.54 24.42 -15.57
N PHE A 486 27.74 24.72 -15.05
CA PHE A 486 28.54 23.73 -14.33
C PHE A 486 27.85 23.36 -13.01
N GLY A 487 27.36 22.13 -12.92
CA GLY A 487 26.51 21.68 -11.81
C GLY A 487 25.01 21.70 -12.10
N TRP A 488 24.62 21.78 -13.38
CA TRP A 488 23.23 21.55 -13.78
C TRP A 488 22.71 20.20 -13.23
N GLY A 489 21.51 20.21 -12.65
CA GLY A 489 20.91 19.04 -11.99
C GLY A 489 21.34 18.83 -10.52
N ILE A 490 22.21 19.67 -9.96
CA ILE A 490 22.58 19.63 -8.53
C ILE A 490 21.63 20.55 -7.76
N ALA A 491 20.72 19.98 -6.96
CA ALA A 491 19.73 20.80 -6.25
C ALA A 491 20.35 21.69 -5.16
N ASP A 492 21.38 21.19 -4.45
CA ASP A 492 22.10 21.96 -3.44
C ASP A 492 23.19 22.83 -4.07
N CYS A 493 22.84 24.08 -4.37
CA CYS A 493 23.77 25.07 -4.89
C CYS A 493 25.00 25.25 -3.98
N THR A 494 24.88 25.01 -2.67
CA THR A 494 25.97 25.20 -1.71
C THR A 494 27.05 24.13 -1.84
N GLU A 495 26.80 23.03 -2.55
CA GLU A 495 27.86 22.07 -2.89
C GLU A 495 28.95 22.72 -3.74
N CYS A 496 28.63 23.72 -4.55
CA CYS A 496 29.57 24.45 -5.40
C CYS A 496 29.79 25.90 -4.96
N HIS A 497 28.73 26.56 -4.48
CA HIS A 497 28.70 27.97 -4.11
C HIS A 497 28.74 28.16 -2.60
N ASN A 498 29.95 28.16 -2.05
CA ASN A 498 30.18 28.37 -0.62
C ASN A 498 31.54 29.06 -0.40
N GLU A 499 31.79 29.54 0.81
CA GLU A 499 33.02 30.26 1.15
C GLU A 499 34.31 29.46 0.92
N SER A 500 34.25 28.12 0.95
CA SER A 500 35.42 27.27 0.72
C SER A 500 35.74 27.07 -0.76
N LYS A 501 34.72 26.97 -1.63
CA LYS A 501 34.90 26.69 -3.08
C LYS A 501 34.87 27.96 -3.92
N ASP A 502 34.16 28.98 -3.46
CA ASP A 502 34.12 30.31 -4.04
C ASP A 502 34.15 31.39 -2.93
N PRO A 503 35.36 31.68 -2.40
CA PRO A 503 35.56 32.61 -1.29
C PRO A 503 35.26 34.07 -1.65
N SER A 504 35.09 34.38 -2.93
CA SER A 504 34.71 35.73 -3.37
C SER A 504 33.23 36.02 -3.16
N GLY A 505 32.45 34.99 -2.81
CA GLY A 505 31.02 35.09 -2.57
C GLY A 505 30.21 35.43 -3.82
N HIS A 506 28.99 35.92 -3.66
CA HIS A 506 28.09 36.25 -4.77
C HIS A 506 28.48 37.60 -5.40
N GLY A 507 29.46 37.56 -6.30
CA GLY A 507 29.94 38.76 -7.00
C GLY A 507 30.72 39.74 -6.11
N GLY A 508 31.45 39.24 -5.11
CA GLY A 508 32.21 40.06 -4.16
C GLY A 508 31.50 40.36 -2.84
N TYR A 509 30.30 39.80 -2.64
CA TYR A 509 29.48 39.94 -1.42
C TYR A 509 29.26 38.57 -0.77
N SER A 510 28.84 38.54 0.50
CA SER A 510 28.43 37.29 1.17
C SER A 510 27.33 36.56 0.38
N TRP A 511 27.33 35.23 0.47
CA TRP A 511 26.30 34.41 -0.17
C TRP A 511 24.89 34.78 0.31
N PRO A 512 23.87 34.80 -0.58
CA PRO A 512 22.50 35.12 -0.20
C PRO A 512 21.98 34.18 0.89
N ILE A 513 21.31 34.78 1.86
CA ILE A 513 20.65 34.11 2.97
C ILE A 513 19.27 34.74 3.10
N ASN A 514 18.25 33.93 3.36
CA ASN A 514 16.89 34.44 3.56
C ASN A 514 16.72 34.99 5.00
N SER A 515 17.50 36.01 5.35
CA SER A 515 17.52 36.59 6.70
C SER A 515 16.21 37.29 7.07
N ARG A 516 15.40 37.67 6.07
CA ARG A 516 14.05 38.22 6.29
C ARG A 516 13.14 37.22 6.98
N ASP A 517 13.29 35.95 6.65
CA ASP A 517 12.49 34.85 7.21
C ASP A 517 13.16 34.19 8.42
N GLY A 518 14.23 34.79 8.94
CA GLY A 518 14.91 34.33 10.15
C GLY A 518 16.07 33.35 9.91
N PHE A 519 16.40 33.03 8.66
CA PHE A 519 17.52 32.14 8.37
C PHE A 519 18.88 32.86 8.47
N ASP A 520 19.92 32.13 8.85
CA ASP A 520 21.31 32.59 8.97
C ASP A 520 22.32 31.73 8.16
N VAL A 521 21.83 30.75 7.40
CA VAL A 521 22.59 29.91 6.48
C VAL A 521 22.06 30.09 5.06
N THR A 522 22.80 29.67 4.02
CA THR A 522 22.29 29.74 2.64
C THR A 522 21.28 28.61 2.39
N GLN A 523 20.15 28.94 1.78
CA GLN A 523 19.14 27.97 1.33
C GLN A 523 19.15 27.85 -0.20
N PRO A 524 19.33 26.65 -0.77
CA PRO A 524 19.27 26.46 -2.22
C PRO A 524 17.94 26.91 -2.86
N TYR A 525 16.81 26.71 -2.18
CA TYR A 525 15.51 27.18 -2.68
C TYR A 525 15.47 28.72 -2.79
N TYR A 526 16.17 29.44 -1.92
CA TYR A 526 16.23 30.89 -1.95
C TYR A 526 17.06 31.38 -3.15
N CYS A 527 18.17 30.71 -3.45
CA CYS A 527 18.93 30.93 -4.68
C CYS A 527 18.05 30.69 -5.93
N ALA A 528 17.20 29.65 -5.91
CA ALA A 528 16.33 29.30 -7.02
C ALA A 528 15.30 30.38 -7.38
N THR A 529 14.92 31.25 -6.43
CA THR A 529 14.03 32.40 -6.67
C THR A 529 14.61 33.45 -7.64
N CYS A 530 15.92 33.40 -7.90
CA CYS A 530 16.61 34.30 -8.81
C CYS A 530 17.28 33.56 -9.98
N HIS A 531 17.72 32.31 -9.72
CA HIS A 531 18.51 31.51 -10.66
C HIS A 531 17.71 30.37 -11.33
N GLY A 532 16.43 30.21 -10.99
CA GLY A 532 15.62 29.09 -11.46
C GLY A 532 15.93 27.79 -10.71
N ASN A 533 15.30 26.70 -11.12
CA ASN A 533 15.34 25.44 -10.38
C ASN A 533 16.57 24.53 -10.67
N ASN A 534 17.57 25.05 -11.39
CA ASN A 534 18.77 24.31 -11.79
C ASN A 534 18.50 22.94 -12.45
N GLY A 535 17.45 22.84 -13.25
CA GLY A 535 17.10 21.61 -13.96
C GLY A 535 16.29 20.60 -13.15
N ALA A 536 15.73 21.00 -12.00
CA ALA A 536 14.82 20.14 -11.25
C ALA A 536 13.61 19.73 -12.12
N PRO A 537 13.22 18.44 -12.11
CA PRO A 537 12.02 17.99 -12.81
C PRO A 537 10.76 18.60 -12.19
N SER A 538 9.69 18.67 -12.97
CA SER A 538 8.37 19.01 -12.44
C SER A 538 7.94 18.04 -11.34
N ALA A 539 7.31 18.55 -10.29
CA ALA A 539 6.66 17.72 -9.28
C ALA A 539 5.42 17.03 -9.87
N HIS A 540 4.96 15.96 -9.21
CA HIS A 540 3.91 15.07 -9.73
C HIS A 540 2.50 15.46 -9.25
N GLY A 541 2.34 16.68 -8.73
CA GLY A 541 1.07 17.21 -8.21
C GLY A 541 0.95 17.13 -6.68
N GLU A 542 1.89 16.51 -5.98
CA GLU A 542 1.89 16.48 -4.52
C GLU A 542 2.22 17.86 -3.95
N THR A 543 1.53 18.25 -2.87
CA THR A 543 1.71 19.56 -2.23
C THR A 543 2.62 19.52 -1.00
N ALA A 544 3.16 18.36 -0.59
CA ALA A 544 4.21 18.25 0.44
C ALA A 544 4.83 16.83 0.58
N ARG A 545 5.82 16.63 1.47
CA ARG A 545 6.39 15.33 1.93
C ARG A 545 6.96 14.41 0.87
N CYS A 546 7.88 14.95 0.09
CA CYS A 546 8.69 14.16 -0.85
C CYS A 546 9.37 12.96 -0.15
N PHE A 547 9.83 13.15 1.09
CA PHE A 547 10.54 12.13 1.87
C PHE A 547 9.77 10.82 2.06
N TRP A 548 8.44 10.83 1.92
CA TRP A 548 7.63 9.61 2.10
C TRP A 548 7.98 8.57 1.05
N CYS A 549 8.02 8.98 -0.22
CA CYS A 549 8.34 8.11 -1.36
C CYS A 549 9.81 8.21 -1.77
N HIS A 550 10.49 9.30 -1.42
CA HIS A 550 11.91 9.53 -1.67
C HIS A 550 12.78 9.13 -0.46
N ALA A 551 12.78 7.84 -0.15
CA ALA A 551 13.50 7.26 0.97
C ALA A 551 14.24 5.97 0.55
N GLY A 552 15.07 5.42 1.42
CA GLY A 552 15.92 4.26 1.07
C GLY A 552 16.75 4.52 -0.19
N ASP A 553 16.54 3.69 -1.21
CA ASP A 553 17.25 3.76 -2.51
C ASP A 553 16.68 4.84 -3.46
N SER A 554 15.50 5.41 -3.18
CA SER A 554 14.88 6.47 -3.99
C SER A 554 15.17 7.89 -3.48
N LYS A 555 16.07 8.04 -2.49
CA LYS A 555 16.52 9.34 -1.98
C LYS A 555 17.21 10.14 -3.09
N PRO A 556 16.85 11.42 -3.28
CA PRO A 556 17.46 12.20 -4.34
C PRO A 556 18.90 12.54 -3.98
N ALA A 557 19.80 12.44 -4.96
CA ALA A 557 21.17 12.88 -4.78
C ALA A 557 21.23 14.41 -4.70
N HIS A 558 22.26 14.94 -4.04
CA HIS A 558 22.56 16.38 -4.04
C HIS A 558 21.46 17.31 -3.47
N HIS A 559 20.70 16.85 -2.48
CA HIS A 559 19.71 17.67 -1.75
C HIS A 559 20.15 17.93 -0.30
N GLY A 560 21.47 17.98 -0.06
CA GLY A 560 22.04 18.21 1.26
C GLY A 560 21.50 17.25 2.33
N GLU A 561 21.18 17.80 3.51
CA GLU A 561 20.66 17.02 4.63
C GLU A 561 19.24 16.47 4.38
N ALA A 562 18.45 17.05 3.47
CA ALA A 562 17.09 16.57 3.17
C ALA A 562 17.04 15.18 2.51
N SER A 563 18.19 14.65 2.10
CA SER A 563 18.32 13.27 1.61
C SER A 563 19.12 12.38 2.56
N THR A 564 19.22 12.78 3.82
CA THR A 564 19.86 11.99 4.87
C THR A 564 18.80 11.37 5.80
N GLN A 565 19.24 10.50 6.69
CA GLN A 565 18.40 9.96 7.76
C GLN A 565 19.04 10.23 9.10
N LYS A 566 18.19 10.41 10.10
CA LYS A 566 18.56 10.54 11.50
C LYS A 566 18.03 9.35 12.27
N LEU A 567 18.85 8.86 13.20
CA LEU A 567 18.51 7.79 14.10
C LEU A 567 17.98 8.38 15.41
N TYR A 568 16.72 8.11 15.73
CA TYR A 568 16.07 8.46 16.98
C TYR A 568 16.21 7.31 17.97
N GLN A 569 16.52 7.60 19.23
CA GLN A 569 16.64 6.59 20.30
C GLN A 569 16.15 7.11 21.65
N GLY A 570 15.66 6.19 22.50
CA GLY A 570 15.22 6.52 23.85
C GLY A 570 14.10 7.54 23.86
N ASP A 571 14.21 8.56 24.73
CA ASP A 571 13.18 9.60 24.94
C ASP A 571 12.94 10.50 23.71
N GLU A 572 13.78 10.40 22.67
CA GLU A 572 13.54 11.10 21.40
C GLU A 572 12.37 10.47 20.60
N ILE A 573 12.02 9.21 20.88
CA ILE A 573 10.94 8.50 20.19
C ILE A 573 9.60 8.77 20.87
N LYS A 574 8.97 9.88 20.48
CA LYS A 574 7.68 10.32 21.04
C LYS A 574 6.51 9.36 20.73
N SER A 575 6.63 8.50 19.71
CA SER A 575 5.54 7.61 19.27
C SER A 575 5.23 6.44 20.22
N ASN A 576 6.11 6.11 21.15
CA ASN A 576 5.94 4.96 22.05
C ASN A 576 4.79 5.12 23.06
N ASP A 577 4.51 6.37 23.44
CA ASP A 577 3.54 6.73 24.47
C ASP A 577 2.42 7.64 23.94
N HIS A 578 2.40 7.91 22.64
CA HIS A 578 1.46 8.86 22.05
C HIS A 578 0.24 8.13 21.48
N ILE A 579 -0.91 8.33 22.13
CA ILE A 579 -2.21 7.91 21.61
C ILE A 579 -2.76 9.05 20.76
N TYR A 580 -3.11 8.70 19.53
CA TYR A 580 -3.51 9.66 18.53
C TYR A 580 -5.03 9.91 18.56
N ASN A 581 -5.44 11.19 18.47
CA ASN A 581 -6.85 11.61 18.40
C ASN A 581 -7.72 11.13 19.57
N ASP A 582 -7.18 11.18 20.79
CA ASP A 582 -7.94 11.06 22.05
C ASP A 582 -9.06 12.13 22.11
N PRO A 583 -10.34 11.78 22.38
CA PRO A 583 -10.86 10.46 22.83
C PRO A 583 -11.49 9.56 21.75
N ASN A 584 -11.25 9.83 20.46
CA ASN A 584 -11.98 9.22 19.34
C ASN A 584 -11.42 7.88 18.81
N GLU A 585 -10.95 6.99 19.70
CA GLU A 585 -10.93 5.53 19.49
C GLU A 585 -9.79 4.87 18.65
N LEU A 586 -8.68 5.54 18.27
CA LEU A 586 -7.55 4.85 17.60
C LEU A 586 -6.32 4.72 18.49
N ASN A 587 -6.18 3.55 19.10
CA ASN A 587 -5.02 3.24 19.92
C ASN A 587 -3.83 2.75 19.06
N ALA A 588 -3.13 3.68 18.42
CA ALA A 588 -2.00 3.40 17.56
C ALA A 588 -0.66 3.21 18.30
N LEU A 589 -0.66 2.38 19.36
CA LEU A 589 0.56 1.95 20.05
C LEU A 589 1.42 1.04 19.16
N PRO A 590 2.76 1.12 19.25
CA PRO A 590 3.64 0.21 18.53
C PRO A 590 3.54 -1.21 19.10
N ARG A 591 3.39 -2.18 18.19
CA ARG A 591 3.14 -3.58 18.54
C ARG A 591 4.00 -4.51 17.72
N ASP A 592 4.48 -5.59 18.32
CA ASP A 592 5.13 -6.65 17.56
C ASP A 592 4.15 -7.31 16.57
N LYS A 593 4.68 -8.17 15.71
CA LYS A 593 3.88 -8.90 14.71
C LYS A 593 2.79 -9.81 15.30
N ASP A 594 2.88 -10.11 16.61
CA ASP A 594 1.95 -10.97 17.34
C ASP A 594 0.94 -10.11 18.15
N GLY A 595 0.95 -8.78 17.97
CA GLY A 595 0.00 -7.82 18.55
C GLY A 595 0.35 -7.38 19.97
N ASN A 596 1.50 -7.80 20.51
CA ASN A 596 1.95 -7.37 21.83
C ASN A 596 2.53 -5.96 21.76
N TYR A 597 2.23 -5.09 22.74
CA TYR A 597 2.94 -3.81 22.87
C TYR A 597 4.46 -4.02 22.82
N GLN A 598 5.11 -3.33 21.90
CA GLN A 598 6.55 -3.32 21.74
C GLN A 598 6.99 -1.92 21.36
N ALA A 599 7.53 -1.19 22.33
CA ALA A 599 8.13 0.11 22.09
C ALA A 599 9.24 0.04 21.04
N TYR A 600 9.30 1.05 20.17
CA TYR A 600 10.46 1.30 19.33
C TYR A 600 11.67 1.62 20.21
N GLU A 601 12.75 0.86 20.06
CA GLU A 601 14.03 1.19 20.70
C GLU A 601 14.83 2.21 19.87
N LYS A 602 14.73 2.09 18.55
CA LYS A 602 15.45 2.91 17.57
C LYS A 602 14.61 3.03 16.29
N VAL A 603 14.57 4.22 15.71
CA VAL A 603 13.90 4.46 14.42
C VAL A 603 14.80 5.31 13.54
N TRP A 604 15.03 4.85 12.31
CA TRP A 604 15.61 5.70 11.27
C TRP A 604 14.47 6.46 10.59
N SER A 605 14.53 7.79 10.62
CA SER A 605 13.60 8.63 9.86
C SER A 605 14.37 9.52 8.92
N SER A 606 13.78 9.82 7.76
CA SER A 606 14.32 10.82 6.84
C SER A 606 14.44 12.17 7.56
N VAL A 607 15.60 12.80 7.42
CA VAL A 607 15.71 14.24 7.71
C VAL A 607 14.84 14.93 6.67
N ASN A 608 14.16 16.00 7.09
CA ASN A 608 13.08 16.61 6.32
C ASN A 608 11.76 15.83 6.33
N SER A 609 11.43 15.25 7.49
CA SER A 609 10.13 14.66 7.83
C SER A 609 9.32 15.59 8.75
N ASP A 610 8.11 15.21 9.15
CA ASP A 610 7.35 16.07 10.08
C ASP A 610 8.01 16.19 11.47
N TRP A 611 8.84 15.23 11.82
CA TRP A 611 9.55 15.15 13.09
C TRP A 611 10.83 16.00 13.06
N ASP A 612 11.46 16.15 11.90
CA ASP A 612 12.71 16.88 11.75
C ASP A 612 12.79 17.47 10.35
N MET A 613 12.75 18.80 10.28
CA MET A 613 12.75 19.54 9.04
C MET A 613 14.15 20.07 8.76
N SER A 614 14.61 19.91 7.52
CA SER A 614 15.90 20.48 7.12
C SER A 614 15.85 22.01 7.21
N ARG A 615 16.93 22.61 7.71
CA ARG A 615 17.08 24.08 7.76
C ARG A 615 17.55 24.64 6.42
N VAL A 616 18.27 23.83 5.65
CA VAL A 616 18.77 24.16 4.31
C VAL A 616 17.70 23.93 3.24
N PHE A 617 16.89 22.89 3.40
CA PHE A 617 15.84 22.45 2.49
C PHE A 617 14.52 22.19 3.22
N PRO A 618 13.88 23.14 3.91
CA PRO A 618 12.62 22.87 4.62
C PRO A 618 11.53 22.35 3.67
N ASP A 619 11.10 21.10 3.83
CA ASP A 619 9.93 20.51 3.16
C ASP A 619 8.64 21.08 3.78
N PRO A 620 7.57 21.26 3.00
CA PRO A 620 7.49 21.16 1.54
C PRO A 620 8.00 22.39 0.78
N TYR A 621 8.31 23.46 1.50
CA TYR A 621 8.53 24.79 0.94
C TYR A 621 9.67 24.85 -0.07
N SER A 622 10.79 24.19 0.22
CA SER A 622 11.95 24.11 -0.67
C SER A 622 11.67 23.22 -1.87
N CYS A 623 11.06 22.07 -1.62
CA CYS A 623 10.72 21.08 -2.63
C CYS A 623 9.77 21.70 -3.67
N MET A 624 8.70 22.34 -3.22
CA MET A 624 7.71 23.01 -4.09
C MET A 624 8.27 24.23 -4.82
N THR A 625 9.20 24.97 -4.20
CA THR A 625 9.86 26.10 -4.87
C THR A 625 10.66 25.61 -6.09
N CYS A 626 11.45 24.54 -5.95
CA CYS A 626 12.29 24.03 -7.03
C CYS A 626 11.52 23.12 -8.02
N HIS A 627 10.62 22.28 -7.53
CA HIS A 627 9.84 21.33 -8.31
C HIS A 627 8.42 21.86 -8.53
N LYS A 628 8.23 22.68 -9.57
CA LYS A 628 6.91 23.22 -9.91
C LYS A 628 5.94 22.09 -10.28
N ASN A 629 4.75 22.12 -9.69
CA ASN A 629 3.63 21.32 -10.15
C ASN A 629 3.16 21.87 -11.50
N SER A 630 2.89 21.00 -12.46
CA SER A 630 2.49 21.38 -13.82
C SER A 630 1.07 21.99 -13.93
N ALA A 631 0.41 22.23 -12.79
CA ALA A 631 -0.97 22.73 -12.72
C ALA A 631 -1.05 24.25 -12.47
N ASP A 632 0.09 24.94 -12.36
CA ASP A 632 0.18 26.41 -12.26
C ASP A 632 0.33 27.10 -13.63
#